data_AF-L7U8L9-F1
#
_entry.id   AF-L7U8L9-F1
#
_cell.length_a   1.000
_cell.length_b   1.000
_cell.length_c   1.000
_cell.angle_alpha   90.00
_cell.angle_beta   90.00
_cell.angle_gamma   90.00
#
_symmetry.space_group_name_H-M   'P 1'
#
loop_
_entity.id
_entity.type
_entity.pdbx_description
1 polymer ?
#
loop_
_entity_poly.entity_id
_entity_poly.type
_entity_poly.pdbx_seq_one_letter_code
_entity_poly.pdbx_strand_id
1 'polypeptide(L)'
;MKVFIPPRNRRLGTVDYMGLMGLVGLLVARYIPVARIIPFWGCVLRERTGWPCLGCGLTRVADRVSHFNFEGAWEANPLGTVAALLFALAAVAMVVHLVFAVPIPEIRLSAKEWRAFQVVMPVIVLVNYAYVVVKTRFPHLLL
;
A
#
# COMPACT_ATOMS: atom_id res chain seq x y z
N MET A 1 -5.11 -14.91 -18.24
CA MET A 1 -3.83 -14.66 -17.57
C MET A 1 -2.74 -15.51 -18.20
N LYS A 2 -1.65 -14.91 -18.68
CA LYS A 2 -0.45 -15.65 -19.10
C LYS A 2 0.69 -15.29 -18.16
N VAL A 3 1.29 -16.27 -17.51
CA VAL A 3 2.45 -16.10 -16.64
C VAL A 3 3.69 -16.44 -17.45
N PHE A 4 4.58 -15.47 -17.63
CA PHE A 4 5.85 -15.68 -18.33
C PHE A 4 6.98 -15.67 -17.30
N ILE A 5 7.79 -16.74 -17.26
CA ILE A 5 8.94 -16.84 -16.36
C ILE A 5 10.19 -16.53 -17.21
N PRO A 6 10.85 -15.38 -16.99
CA PRO A 6 12.08 -15.07 -17.70
C PRO A 6 13.23 -16.00 -17.25
N PRO A 7 14.30 -16.13 -18.06
CA PRO A 7 15.50 -16.83 -17.63
C PRO A 7 16.13 -16.15 -16.40
N ARG A 8 16.96 -16.90 -15.66
CA ARG A 8 17.70 -16.37 -14.49
C ARG A 8 18.41 -15.07 -14.85
N ASN A 9 18.14 -14.03 -14.08
CA ASN A 9 18.59 -12.69 -14.35
C ASN A 9 18.73 -11.90 -13.03
N ARG A 10 19.45 -10.77 -13.08
CA ARG A 10 19.59 -9.81 -11.96
C ARG A 10 19.35 -8.35 -12.41
N ARG A 11 18.67 -8.14 -13.54
CA ARG A 11 18.34 -6.78 -13.99
C ARG A 11 17.17 -6.25 -13.18
N LEU A 12 17.26 -4.98 -12.80
CA LEU A 12 16.20 -4.28 -12.11
C LEU A 12 14.95 -4.18 -13.01
N GLY A 13 13.86 -4.77 -12.55
CA GLY A 13 12.53 -4.64 -13.14
C GLY A 13 11.59 -3.82 -12.25
N THR A 14 10.32 -3.69 -12.69
CA THR A 14 9.29 -2.92 -11.97
C THR A 14 9.10 -3.40 -10.53
N VAL A 15 9.10 -4.71 -10.30
CA VAL A 15 8.93 -5.30 -8.95
C VAL A 15 10.11 -4.95 -8.05
N ASP A 16 11.34 -4.87 -8.59
CA ASP A 16 12.51 -4.45 -7.82
C ASP A 16 12.40 -2.98 -7.42
N TYR A 17 11.95 -2.09 -8.32
CA TYR A 17 11.71 -0.69 -7.96
C TYR A 17 10.60 -0.55 -6.90
N MET A 18 9.51 -1.31 -7.04
CA MET A 18 8.46 -1.34 -6.01
C MET A 18 9.00 -1.86 -4.68
N GLY A 19 9.83 -2.91 -4.71
CA GLY A 19 10.46 -3.47 -3.53
C GLY A 19 11.42 -2.48 -2.86
N LEU A 20 12.20 -1.74 -3.64
CA LEU A 20 13.09 -0.70 -3.14
C LEU A 20 12.30 0.43 -2.47
N MET A 21 11.24 0.92 -3.13
CA MET A 21 10.36 1.95 -2.55
C MET A 21 9.68 1.46 -1.27
N GLY A 22 9.19 0.21 -1.27
CA GLY A 22 8.59 -0.43 -0.11
C GLY A 22 9.57 -0.56 1.05
N LEU A 23 10.79 -1.03 0.78
CA LEU A 23 11.85 -1.18 1.77
C LEU A 23 12.22 0.18 2.37
N VAL A 24 12.54 1.17 1.54
CA VAL A 24 12.91 2.51 2.00
C VAL A 24 11.76 3.14 2.79
N GLY A 25 10.54 3.10 2.26
CA GLY A 25 9.36 3.68 2.92
C GLY A 25 9.07 3.06 4.29
N LEU A 26 9.15 1.73 4.41
CA LEU A 26 8.92 1.03 5.68
C LEU A 26 10.07 1.23 6.68
N LEU A 27 11.33 1.28 6.23
CA LEU A 27 12.47 1.59 7.10
C LEU A 27 12.38 3.03 7.62
N VAL A 28 12.04 3.97 6.75
CA VAL A 28 11.80 5.36 7.14
C VAL A 28 10.68 5.43 8.17
N ALA A 29 9.54 4.77 7.92
CA ALA A 29 8.42 4.74 8.87
C ALA A 29 8.77 4.05 10.21
N ARG A 30 9.73 3.11 10.20
CA ARG A 30 10.17 2.39 11.41
C ARG A 30 11.11 3.21 12.28
N TYR A 31 12.12 3.84 11.68
CA TYR A 31 13.23 4.47 12.40
C TYR A 31 13.08 5.98 12.55
N ILE A 32 12.43 6.62 11.59
CA ILE A 32 12.09 8.03 11.69
C ILE A 32 10.65 8.05 12.19
N PRO A 33 10.36 8.67 13.34
CA PRO A 33 8.99 8.77 13.83
C PRO A 33 8.23 9.80 12.99
N VAL A 34 8.03 9.51 11.71
CA VAL A 34 7.37 10.37 10.72
C VAL A 34 5.98 10.76 11.20
N ALA A 35 5.27 9.83 11.87
CA ALA A 35 3.97 10.08 12.47
C ALA A 35 4.01 11.07 13.67
N ARG A 36 5.17 11.27 14.31
CA ARG A 36 5.36 12.23 15.42
C ARG A 36 6.04 13.53 14.98
N ILE A 37 7.00 13.44 14.05
CA ILE A 37 7.81 14.57 13.57
C ILE A 37 7.02 15.41 12.57
N ILE A 38 6.31 14.77 11.64
CA ILE A 38 5.37 15.49 10.80
C ILE A 38 4.14 15.68 11.68
N PRO A 39 3.87 16.91 12.16
CA PRO A 39 2.67 17.15 12.92
C PRO A 39 1.54 17.00 11.91
N PHE A 40 0.96 15.81 11.79
CA PHE A 40 -0.32 15.62 11.12
C PHE A 40 -1.43 16.14 12.05
N TRP A 41 -1.24 17.37 12.55
CA TRP A 41 -2.30 18.30 12.88
C TRP A 41 -3.00 18.51 11.54
N GLY A 42 -4.18 17.89 11.46
CA GLY A 42 -5.04 17.69 10.30
C GLY A 42 -4.46 17.98 8.92
N CYS A 43 -4.47 16.97 8.05
CA CYS A 43 -4.48 17.17 6.59
C CYS A 43 -5.22 18.50 6.28
N VAL A 44 -4.56 19.48 5.65
CA VAL A 44 -5.14 20.82 5.43
C VAL A 44 -6.54 20.71 4.80
N LEU A 45 -6.74 19.70 3.95
CA LEU A 45 -8.04 19.34 3.43
C LEU A 45 -9.05 19.02 4.53
N ARG A 46 -8.73 18.12 5.46
CA ARG A 46 -9.58 17.76 6.61
C ARG A 46 -9.79 18.93 7.57
N GLU A 47 -8.79 19.77 7.81
CA GLU A 47 -8.96 20.96 8.67
C GLU A 47 -9.87 22.00 8.02
N ARG A 48 -9.74 22.22 6.71
CA ARG A 48 -10.51 23.25 5.99
C ARG A 48 -11.90 22.78 5.56
N THR A 49 -12.04 21.50 5.21
CA THR A 49 -13.31 20.94 4.68
C THR A 49 -14.04 20.05 5.67
N GLY A 50 -13.37 19.54 6.69
CA GLY A 50 -13.93 18.52 7.59
C GLY A 50 -13.95 17.10 6.99
N TRP A 51 -13.59 16.92 5.71
CA TRP A 51 -13.63 15.64 5.01
C TRP A 51 -12.25 14.98 4.92
N PRO A 52 -12.15 13.65 5.12
CA PRO A 52 -10.91 12.93 4.88
C PRO A 52 -10.63 12.84 3.37
N CYS A 53 -9.35 12.83 2.98
CA CYS A 53 -8.95 12.48 1.62
C CYS A 53 -8.85 10.96 1.42
N LEU A 54 -8.74 10.51 0.16
CA LEU A 54 -8.50 9.11 -0.19
C LEU A 54 -7.25 8.51 0.48
N GLY A 55 -6.22 9.34 0.71
CA GLY A 55 -4.98 8.96 1.38
C GLY A 55 -5.00 9.09 2.91
N CYS A 56 -6.14 9.44 3.51
CA CYS A 56 -6.23 9.62 4.95
C CYS A 56 -5.89 8.30 5.66
N GLY A 57 -4.97 8.36 6.62
CA GLY A 57 -4.50 7.20 7.38
C GLY A 57 -3.33 6.43 6.78
N LEU A 58 -2.88 6.70 5.55
CA LEU A 58 -1.78 5.95 4.91
C LEU A 58 -0.45 6.03 5.68
N THR A 59 -0.09 7.20 6.22
CA THR A 59 1.12 7.33 7.04
C THR A 59 1.02 6.52 8.34
N ARG A 60 -0.18 6.44 8.94
CA ARG A 60 -0.41 5.58 10.13
C ARG A 60 -0.34 4.11 9.77
N VAL A 61 -0.81 3.73 8.58
CA VAL A 61 -0.62 2.38 8.08
C VAL A 61 0.87 2.07 7.96
N ALA A 62 1.66 2.92 7.29
CA ALA A 62 3.09 2.68 7.13
C ALA A 62 3.82 2.57 8.47
N ASP A 63 3.51 3.46 9.42
CA ASP A 63 4.01 3.41 10.80
C ASP A 63 3.61 2.11 11.50
N ARG A 64 2.32 1.75 11.51
CA ARG A 64 1.81 0.56 12.19
C ARG A 64 2.29 -0.75 11.55
N VAL A 65 2.31 -0.86 10.22
CA VAL A 65 2.83 -2.02 9.49
C VAL A 65 4.33 -2.20 9.75
N SER A 66 5.11 -1.13 9.77
CA SER A 66 6.55 -1.21 10.07
C SER A 66 6.82 -1.64 11.52
N HIS A 67 5.86 -1.43 12.43
CA HIS A 67 5.88 -1.89 13.82
C HIS A 67 5.14 -3.23 14.03
N PHE A 68 4.77 -3.93 12.96
CA PHE A 68 4.01 -5.19 12.99
C PHE A 68 2.62 -5.11 13.67
N ASN A 69 2.07 -3.90 13.82
CA ASN A 69 0.72 -3.67 14.31
C ASN A 69 -0.28 -3.69 13.13
N PHE A 70 -0.61 -4.89 12.67
CA PHE A 70 -1.48 -5.07 11.51
C PHE A 70 -2.95 -4.75 11.80
N GLU A 71 -3.42 -5.04 13.01
CA GLU A 71 -4.79 -4.71 13.44
C GLU A 71 -5.02 -3.21 13.39
N GLY A 72 -4.12 -2.43 14.01
CA GLY A 72 -4.16 -0.98 13.94
C GLY A 72 -4.01 -0.49 12.49
N ALA A 73 -3.15 -1.09 11.68
CA ALA A 73 -3.03 -0.68 10.28
C ALA A 73 -4.36 -0.85 9.53
N TRP A 74 -4.99 -2.02 9.67
CA TRP A 74 -6.27 -2.34 9.04
C TRP A 74 -7.36 -1.35 9.44
N GLU A 75 -7.42 -1.04 10.73
CA GLU A 75 -8.33 -0.06 11.27
C GLU A 75 -8.13 1.36 10.72
N ALA A 76 -6.90 1.73 10.37
CA ALA A 76 -6.60 3.05 9.85
C ALA A 76 -7.01 3.20 8.39
N ASN A 77 -6.66 2.22 7.55
CA ASN A 77 -7.00 2.19 6.13
C ASN A 77 -6.76 0.76 5.59
N PRO A 78 -7.82 -0.04 5.35
CA PRO A 78 -7.68 -1.42 4.88
C PRO A 78 -6.91 -1.53 3.56
N LEU A 79 -7.26 -0.73 2.55
CA LEU A 79 -6.59 -0.74 1.25
C LEU A 79 -5.13 -0.28 1.37
N GLY A 80 -4.88 0.73 2.22
CA GLY A 80 -3.54 1.16 2.56
C GLY A 80 -2.70 0.03 3.17
N THR A 81 -3.31 -0.78 4.04
CA THR A 81 -2.65 -1.91 4.71
C THR A 81 -2.29 -2.99 3.70
N VAL A 82 -3.23 -3.35 2.82
CA VAL A 82 -2.96 -4.27 1.71
C VAL A 82 -1.82 -3.75 0.83
N ALA A 83 -1.85 -2.46 0.46
CA ALA A 83 -0.78 -1.86 -0.34
C ALA A 83 0.59 -1.91 0.36
N ALA A 84 0.65 -1.56 1.65
CA ALA A 84 1.89 -1.62 2.43
C ALA A 84 2.45 -3.05 2.53
N LEU A 85 1.58 -4.05 2.70
CA LEU A 85 1.98 -5.46 2.70
C LEU A 85 2.48 -5.93 1.32
N LEU A 86 1.85 -5.48 0.23
CA LEU A 86 2.32 -5.78 -1.13
C LEU A 86 3.69 -5.15 -1.39
N PHE A 87 3.94 -3.94 -0.90
CA PHE A 87 5.26 -3.30 -0.96
C PHE A 87 6.30 -4.05 -0.10
N ALA A 88 5.93 -4.53 1.09
CA ALA A 88 6.80 -5.37 1.91
C ALA A 88 7.13 -6.70 1.20
N LEU A 89 6.14 -7.34 0.59
CA LEU A 89 6.34 -8.56 -0.20
C LEU A 89 7.23 -8.31 -1.41
N ALA A 90 7.03 -7.19 -2.12
CA ALA A 90 7.88 -6.78 -3.23
C ALA A 90 9.33 -6.56 -2.77
N ALA A 91 9.56 -6.01 -1.58
CA ALA A 91 10.88 -5.84 -1.01
C ALA A 91 11.56 -7.20 -0.76
N VAL A 92 10.83 -8.17 -0.21
CA VAL A 92 11.34 -9.54 -0.03
C VAL A 92 11.63 -10.19 -1.39
N ALA A 93 10.71 -10.07 -2.35
CA ALA A 93 10.87 -10.62 -3.69
C ALA A 93 12.09 -10.02 -4.41
N MET A 94 12.31 -8.70 -4.28
CA MET A 94 13.49 -8.01 -4.79
C MET A 94 14.78 -8.58 -4.19
N VAL A 95 14.85 -8.75 -2.86
CA VAL A 95 16.04 -9.32 -2.20
C VAL A 95 16.30 -10.73 -2.73
N VAL A 96 15.25 -11.56 -2.83
CA VAL A 96 15.37 -12.93 -3.37
C VAL A 96 15.84 -12.93 -4.82
N HIS A 97 15.28 -12.06 -5.67
CA HIS A 97 15.66 -11.92 -7.07
C HIS A 97 17.12 -11.48 -7.22
N LEU A 98 17.55 -10.45 -6.51
CA LEU A 98 18.90 -9.90 -6.64
C LEU A 98 19.98 -10.82 -6.04
N VAL A 99 19.71 -11.45 -4.89
CA VAL A 99 20.67 -12.33 -4.21
C VAL A 99 20.77 -13.69 -4.91
N PHE A 100 19.63 -14.33 -5.17
CA PHE A 100 19.59 -15.71 -5.68
C PHE A 100 19.39 -15.82 -7.20
N ALA A 101 19.33 -14.69 -7.92
CA ALA A 101 19.03 -14.63 -9.35
C ALA A 101 17.72 -15.36 -9.71
N VAL A 102 16.74 -15.36 -8.79
CA VAL A 102 15.45 -16.02 -9.01
C VAL A 102 14.59 -15.13 -9.90
N PRO A 103 14.18 -15.58 -11.10
CA PRO A 103 13.40 -14.76 -12.00
C PRO A 103 12.02 -14.46 -11.42
N ILE A 104 11.62 -13.19 -11.47
CA ILE A 104 10.27 -12.76 -11.05
C ILE A 104 9.29 -13.03 -12.20
N PRO A 105 8.19 -13.76 -11.97
CA PRO A 105 7.22 -14.05 -13.01
C PRO A 105 6.50 -12.78 -13.49
N GLU A 106 6.45 -12.57 -14.80
CA GLU A 106 5.69 -11.48 -15.40
C GLU A 106 4.22 -11.91 -15.60
N ILE A 107 3.30 -11.16 -15.01
CA ILE A 107 1.86 -11.37 -15.18
C ILE A 107 1.38 -10.52 -16.35
N ARG A 108 1.01 -11.17 -17.46
CA ARG A 108 0.35 -10.50 -18.59
C ARG A 108 -1.15 -10.71 -18.49
N LEU A 109 -1.85 -9.60 -18.24
CA LEU A 109 -3.31 -9.54 -18.22
C LEU A 109 -3.84 -9.58 -19.66
N SER A 110 -4.89 -10.37 -19.89
CA SER A 110 -5.66 -10.32 -21.14
C SER A 110 -6.50 -9.06 -21.22
N ALA A 111 -6.97 -8.69 -22.41
CA ALA A 111 -7.84 -7.52 -22.59
C ALA A 111 -9.13 -7.58 -21.74
N LYS A 112 -9.69 -8.77 -21.52
CA LYS A 112 -10.87 -8.96 -20.66
C LYS A 112 -10.54 -8.72 -19.19
N GLU A 113 -9.42 -9.27 -18.72
CA GLU A 113 -8.95 -9.09 -17.34
C GLU A 113 -8.57 -7.64 -17.07
N TRP A 114 -7.96 -6.95 -18.05
CA TRP A 114 -7.64 -5.53 -17.94
C TRP A 114 -8.89 -4.67 -17.81
N ARG A 115 -9.93 -4.93 -18.63
CA ARG A 115 -11.23 -4.23 -18.49
C ARG A 115 -11.87 -4.49 -17.13
N ALA A 116 -11.82 -5.74 -16.65
CA ALA A 116 -12.33 -6.06 -15.32
C ALA A 116 -11.56 -5.30 -14.23
N PHE A 117 -10.23 -5.24 -14.31
CA PHE A 117 -9.39 -4.48 -13.39
C PHE A 117 -9.74 -2.98 -13.38
N GLN A 118 -9.94 -2.39 -14.56
CA GLN A 118 -10.33 -0.98 -14.71
C GLN A 118 -11.68 -0.65 -14.06
N VAL A 119 -12.58 -1.62 -13.89
CA VAL A 119 -13.88 -1.42 -13.23
C VAL A 119 -13.80 -1.77 -11.74
N VAL A 120 -13.18 -2.90 -11.41
CA VAL A 120 -13.11 -3.41 -10.03
C VAL A 120 -12.23 -2.52 -9.15
N MET A 121 -11.10 -2.03 -9.67
CA MET A 121 -10.16 -1.25 -8.86
C MET A 121 -10.77 0.08 -8.36
N PRO A 122 -11.45 0.90 -9.21
CA PRO A 122 -12.18 2.07 -8.71
C PRO A 122 -13.25 1.73 -7.68
N VAL A 123 -14.00 0.64 -7.87
CA VAL A 123 -15.02 0.22 -6.89
C VAL A 123 -14.37 -0.12 -5.54
N ILE A 124 -13.27 -0.87 -5.53
CA ILE A 124 -12.52 -1.17 -4.30
C ILE A 124 -12.02 0.11 -3.63
N VAL A 125 -11.49 1.06 -4.40
CA VAL A 125 -11.02 2.36 -3.89
C VAL A 125 -12.19 3.14 -3.28
N LEU A 126 -13.35 3.17 -3.92
CA LEU A 126 -14.54 3.87 -3.43
C LEU A 126 -15.10 3.21 -2.16
N VAL A 127 -15.14 1.88 -2.09
CA VAL A 127 -15.56 1.14 -0.89
C VAL A 127 -14.60 1.42 0.27
N ASN A 128 -13.29 1.37 0.03
CA ASN A 128 -12.30 1.73 1.05
C ASN A 128 -12.43 3.19 1.50
N TYR A 129 -12.68 4.10 0.55
CA TYR A 129 -12.90 5.51 0.87
C TYR A 129 -14.15 5.70 1.74
N ALA A 130 -15.26 5.02 1.41
CA ALA A 130 -16.46 5.04 2.23
C ALA A 130 -16.18 4.57 3.66
N TYR A 131 -15.40 3.49 3.82
CA TYR A 131 -14.95 3.04 5.15
C TYR A 131 -14.16 4.12 5.89
N VAL A 132 -13.19 4.76 5.23
CA VAL A 132 -12.37 5.83 5.83
C VAL A 132 -13.25 7.04 6.21
N VAL A 133 -14.22 7.41 5.37
CA VAL A 133 -15.19 8.48 5.66
C VAL A 133 -16.02 8.15 6.90
N VAL A 134 -16.63 6.97 6.93
CA VAL A 134 -17.45 6.54 8.07
C VAL A 134 -16.62 6.53 9.35
N LYS A 135 -15.43 5.91 9.33
CA LYS A 135 -14.60 5.80 10.54
C LYS A 135 -14.06 7.13 11.05
N THR A 136 -13.76 8.07 10.15
CA THR A 136 -13.18 9.36 10.56
C THR A 136 -14.23 10.43 10.87
N ARG A 137 -15.40 10.39 10.23
CA ARG A 137 -16.45 11.42 10.36
C ARG A 137 -17.67 10.95 11.13
N PHE A 138 -18.05 9.68 11.01
CA PHE A 138 -19.23 9.09 11.64
C PHE A 138 -18.86 7.86 12.46
N PRO A 139 -17.92 7.96 13.43
CA PRO A 139 -17.43 6.79 14.17
C PRO A 139 -18.53 6.07 14.96
N HIS A 140 -19.62 6.78 15.30
CA HIS A 140 -20.80 6.21 15.98
C HIS A 140 -21.59 5.21 15.12
N LEU A 141 -21.40 5.20 13.79
CA LEU A 141 -22.03 4.20 12.92
C LEU A 141 -21.29 2.85 12.90
N LEU A 142 -20.11 2.79 13.53
CA LEU A 142 -19.28 1.59 13.62
C LEU A 142 -19.20 1.03 15.07
N LEU A 143 -19.98 1.60 15.99
CA LEU A 143 -20.14 1.15 17.38
C LEU A 143 -21.32 0.20 17.53
#